data_AF-A2F503-F1
#
_entry.id   AF-A2F503-F1
#
_cell.length_a   1.000
_cell.length_b   1.000
_cell.length_c   1.000
_cell.angle_alpha   90.00
_cell.angle_beta   90.00
_cell.angle_gamma   90.00
#
_symmetry.space_group_name_H-M   'P 1'
#
loop_
_entity.id
_entity.type
_entity.pdbx_description
1 polymer ?
#
loop_
_entity_poly.entity_id
_entity_poly.type
_entity_poly.pdbx_seq_one_letter_code
_entity_poly.pdbx_strand_id
1 'polypeptide(L)'
;MLSGAYECPSLNIIPYNNRYAKSYLFLAKLVFDEYHGEEVNNLMNITNILFYKEYGIKLCKFKDLDIHTEDTIYRAIMYNDIERFISFTEREGFDKDQKLESDLYPFYFKGYTLLELCCYHGAVDCFKLLRTKFDSEITETCLRLSFLGGNPEIMSECLKYQKPDKYCMRYAIISHNIDFVTFLMNEYNLKIDLKDCGWFNNLESFLVYFDQTNDINQCFIYSSIFGIPSLFDYFLSHGANINEKDEFGKTAFHIAA
;
A
#
# COMPACT_ATOMS: atom_id res chain seq x y z
N MET A 1 12.66 17.34 26.43
CA MET A 1 12.86 17.45 24.98
C MET A 1 12.49 16.10 24.40
N LEU A 2 11.22 15.96 24.03
CA LEU A 2 10.69 14.75 23.42
C LEU A 2 11.08 14.78 21.96
N SER A 3 11.84 13.78 21.52
CA SER A 3 12.03 13.46 20.12
C SER A 3 10.68 13.00 19.55
N GLY A 4 9.89 13.96 19.05
CA GLY A 4 8.75 13.67 18.19
C GLY A 4 9.30 13.06 16.91
N ALA A 5 9.06 11.76 16.75
CA ALA A 5 9.67 10.99 15.70
C ALA A 5 8.73 11.06 14.49
N TYR A 6 8.88 12.10 13.67
CA TYR A 6 8.10 12.27 12.44
C TYR A 6 8.36 11.10 11.49
N GLU A 7 7.41 10.15 11.42
CA GLU A 7 7.38 9.17 10.35
C GLU A 7 7.00 9.88 9.06
N CYS A 8 7.85 9.83 8.04
CA CYS A 8 7.51 10.39 6.74
C CYS A 8 6.47 9.46 6.07
N PRO A 9 5.16 9.81 6.07
CA PRO A 9 4.12 8.85 5.69
C PRO A 9 4.18 8.54 4.19
N SER A 10 4.79 9.43 3.40
CA SER A 10 4.95 9.31 1.94
C SER A 10 5.80 8.13 1.51
N LEU A 11 6.59 7.54 2.42
CA LEU A 11 7.54 6.47 2.09
C LEU A 11 7.07 5.09 2.55
N ASN A 12 6.04 5.05 3.40
CA ASN A 12 5.34 3.82 3.79
C ASN A 12 4.51 3.23 2.62
N ILE A 13 4.33 3.98 1.52
CA ILE A 13 3.67 3.52 0.30
C ILE A 13 4.53 2.55 -0.53
N ILE A 14 5.87 2.60 -0.39
CA ILE A 14 6.78 1.87 -1.27
C ILE A 14 6.47 0.37 -1.34
N PRO A 15 6.27 -0.36 -0.22
CA PRO A 15 5.95 -1.79 -0.30
C PRO A 15 4.64 -2.10 -1.03
N TYR A 16 3.72 -1.14 -1.12
CA TYR A 16 2.42 -1.29 -1.76
C TYR A 16 2.39 -0.81 -3.21
N ASN A 17 3.45 -0.13 -3.66
CA ASN A 17 3.62 0.28 -5.05
C ASN A 17 5.09 0.26 -5.49
N ASN A 18 5.77 -0.85 -5.18
CA ASN A 18 7.23 -0.98 -5.31
C ASN A 18 7.77 -0.87 -6.76
N ARG A 19 6.90 -0.95 -7.79
CA ARG A 19 7.28 -0.65 -9.19
C ARG A 19 7.86 0.76 -9.32
N TYR A 20 7.34 1.71 -8.55
CA TYR A 20 7.76 3.12 -8.59
C TYR A 20 8.69 3.49 -7.43
N ALA A 21 9.28 2.51 -6.73
CA ALA A 21 10.17 2.74 -5.59
C ALA A 21 11.26 3.78 -5.91
N LYS A 22 11.90 3.69 -7.08
CA LYS A 22 12.91 4.68 -7.52
C LYS A 22 12.37 6.10 -7.61
N SER A 23 11.16 6.27 -8.16
CA SER A 23 10.51 7.57 -8.25
C SER A 23 10.19 8.14 -6.88
N TYR A 24 9.67 7.32 -5.96
CA TYR A 24 9.40 7.75 -4.58
C TYR A 24 10.68 8.18 -3.86
N LEU A 25 11.77 7.43 -4.00
CA LEU A 25 13.06 7.77 -3.38
C LEU A 25 13.66 9.05 -3.96
N PHE A 26 13.52 9.25 -5.27
CA PHE A 26 13.96 10.47 -5.92
C PHE A 26 13.21 11.70 -5.39
N LEU A 27 11.89 11.61 -5.25
CA LEU A 27 11.08 12.68 -4.66
C LEU A 27 11.47 12.94 -3.20
N ALA A 28 11.65 11.88 -2.40
CA ALA A 28 12.11 12.00 -1.02
C ALA A 28 13.48 12.69 -0.91
N LYS A 29 14.37 12.42 -1.88
CA LYS A 29 15.68 13.08 -1.93
C LYS A 29 15.57 14.57 -2.21
N LEU A 30 14.74 14.98 -3.17
CA LEU A 30 14.55 16.40 -3.46
C LEU A 30 14.08 17.18 -2.22
N VAL A 31 13.15 16.60 -1.46
CA VAL A 31 12.69 17.17 -0.19
C VAL A 31 13.82 17.20 0.84
N PHE A 32 14.59 16.11 0.99
CA PHE A 32 15.71 16.09 1.94
C PHE A 32 16.76 17.15 1.63
N ASP A 33 17.13 17.30 0.35
CA ASP A 33 18.15 18.24 -0.12
C ASP A 33 17.70 19.71 0.07
N GLU A 34 16.41 20.00 -0.11
CA GLU A 34 15.84 21.36 0.03
C GLU A 34 15.72 21.81 1.50
N TYR A 35 15.40 20.89 2.43
CA TYR A 35 15.11 21.23 3.82
C TYR A 35 16.24 20.89 4.82
N HIS A 36 17.44 20.51 4.33
CA HIS A 36 18.68 20.34 5.11
C HIS A 36 18.56 19.54 6.42
N GLY A 37 17.82 18.43 6.42
CA GLY A 37 18.02 17.34 7.40
C GLY A 37 17.72 17.62 8.88
N GLU A 38 17.09 18.74 9.27
CA GLU A 38 16.79 18.98 10.69
C GLU A 38 15.62 18.13 11.26
N GLU A 39 14.79 17.48 10.44
CA GLU A 39 13.60 16.76 10.96
C GLU A 39 13.27 15.40 10.30
N VAL A 40 14.22 14.69 9.70
CA VAL A 40 13.93 13.36 9.11
C VAL A 40 14.45 12.22 10.00
N ASN A 41 14.01 12.18 11.25
CA ASN A 41 14.49 11.22 12.25
C ASN A 41 13.71 9.90 12.32
N ASN A 42 12.69 9.66 11.48
CA ASN A 42 11.89 8.42 11.60
C ASN A 42 11.36 7.84 10.28
N LEU A 43 12.22 7.75 9.27
CA LEU A 43 11.94 6.97 8.06
C LEU A 43 11.82 5.47 8.40
N MET A 44 10.77 4.79 7.92
CA MET A 44 10.59 3.35 8.09
C MET A 44 11.75 2.56 7.45
N ASN A 45 12.08 1.42 8.06
CA ASN A 45 13.27 0.61 7.78
C ASN A 45 13.53 0.30 6.28
N ILE A 46 12.49 0.08 5.47
CA ILE A 46 12.64 -0.28 4.04
C ILE A 46 13.18 0.90 3.21
N THR A 47 12.63 2.09 3.46
CA THR A 47 12.98 3.30 2.73
C THR A 47 14.40 3.75 3.03
N ASN A 48 14.83 3.59 4.27
CA ASN A 48 16.21 3.85 4.69
C ASN A 48 17.24 3.04 3.91
N ILE A 49 16.93 1.79 3.55
CA ILE A 49 17.86 0.94 2.79
C ILE A 49 17.88 1.35 1.33
N LEU A 50 16.71 1.56 0.75
CA LEU A 50 16.56 1.97 -0.64
C LEU A 50 17.27 3.31 -0.89
N PHE A 51 17.12 4.26 0.03
CA PHE A 51 17.80 5.54 0.00
C PHE A 51 19.32 5.37 0.16
N TYR A 52 19.77 4.45 1.04
CA TYR A 52 21.19 4.10 1.17
C TYR A 52 21.76 3.48 -0.11
N LYS A 53 21.05 2.54 -0.75
CA LYS A 53 21.52 1.87 -1.98
C LYS A 53 21.63 2.85 -3.13
N GLU A 54 20.66 3.74 -3.30
CA GLU A 54 20.61 4.68 -4.43
C GLU A 54 21.55 5.88 -4.25
N TYR A 55 21.73 6.38 -3.02
CA TYR A 55 22.43 7.64 -2.76
C TYR A 55 23.62 7.56 -1.78
N GLY A 56 23.90 6.38 -1.23
CA GLY A 56 25.04 6.16 -0.32
C GLY A 56 24.84 6.68 1.12
N ILE A 57 23.63 7.15 1.48
CA ILE A 57 23.31 7.70 2.81
C ILE A 57 22.74 6.62 3.73
N LYS A 58 23.51 6.19 4.75
CA LYS A 58 23.24 4.97 5.51
C LYS A 58 22.30 5.23 6.68
N LEU A 59 21.07 4.72 6.58
CA LEU A 59 20.08 4.85 7.66
C LEU A 59 19.73 3.51 8.34
N CYS A 60 19.81 2.34 7.67
CA CYS A 60 19.78 0.98 8.29
C CYS A 60 20.20 -0.16 7.30
N LYS A 61 20.48 -1.39 7.79
CA LYS A 61 20.96 -2.57 7.01
C LYS A 61 19.85 -3.61 6.76
N PHE A 62 19.59 -3.97 5.50
CA PHE A 62 18.80 -5.17 5.12
C PHE A 62 19.32 -5.81 3.81
N LYS A 63 18.84 -7.02 3.51
CA LYS A 63 19.22 -7.89 2.38
C LYS A 63 18.12 -7.89 1.30
N ASP A 64 18.54 -8.09 0.05
CA ASP A 64 17.73 -8.47 -1.13
C ASP A 64 16.91 -7.38 -1.84
N LEU A 65 17.63 -6.37 -2.36
CA LEU A 65 17.12 -5.38 -3.33
C LEU A 65 17.28 -5.78 -4.81
N ASP A 66 17.72 -7.01 -5.08
CA ASP A 66 18.05 -7.48 -6.45
C ASP A 66 16.96 -8.36 -7.07
N ILE A 67 15.80 -8.51 -6.41
CA ILE A 67 14.69 -9.34 -6.91
C ILE A 67 14.00 -8.78 -8.17
N HIS A 68 14.25 -7.52 -8.54
CA HIS A 68 13.79 -6.89 -9.79
C HIS A 68 14.93 -6.68 -10.80
N THR A 69 16.07 -7.36 -10.62
CA THR A 69 17.12 -7.40 -11.64
C THR A 69 16.56 -7.94 -12.96
N GLU A 70 17.18 -7.53 -14.07
CA GLU A 70 16.61 -7.75 -15.41
C GLU A 70 16.21 -9.20 -15.66
N ASP A 71 16.97 -10.18 -15.16
CA ASP A 71 16.77 -11.61 -15.47
C ASP A 71 15.96 -12.42 -14.47
N THR A 72 14.93 -11.83 -13.90
CA THR A 72 14.03 -12.51 -12.96
C THR A 72 12.62 -12.68 -13.50
N ILE A 73 11.97 -13.80 -13.18
CA ILE A 73 10.55 -14.03 -13.45
C ILE A 73 9.67 -12.96 -12.78
N TYR A 74 10.10 -12.46 -11.61
CA TYR A 74 9.41 -11.41 -10.86
C TYR A 74 9.41 -10.07 -11.60
N ARG A 75 10.50 -9.74 -12.31
CA ARG A 75 10.52 -8.57 -13.18
C ARG A 75 9.61 -8.76 -14.39
N ALA A 76 9.55 -9.96 -14.97
CA ALA A 76 8.61 -10.25 -16.05
C ALA A 76 7.16 -10.01 -15.59
N ILE A 77 6.78 -10.49 -14.40
CA ILE A 77 5.48 -10.20 -13.78
C ILE A 77 5.31 -8.69 -13.56
N MET A 78 6.27 -8.02 -12.92
CA MET A 78 6.17 -6.58 -12.58
C MET A 78 5.83 -5.71 -13.80
N TYR A 79 6.30 -6.06 -14.99
CA TYR A 79 6.06 -5.31 -16.23
C TYR A 79 5.09 -6.00 -17.19
N ASN A 80 4.42 -7.07 -16.74
CA ASN A 80 3.52 -7.89 -17.56
C ASN A 80 4.16 -8.37 -18.89
N ASP A 81 5.45 -8.71 -18.85
CA ASP A 81 6.21 -9.22 -19.99
C ASP A 81 5.95 -10.72 -20.18
N ILE A 82 4.91 -11.02 -20.97
CA ILE A 82 4.43 -12.39 -21.16
C ILE A 82 5.44 -13.27 -21.92
N GLU A 83 6.17 -12.74 -22.89
CA GLU A 83 7.14 -13.50 -23.67
C GLU A 83 8.27 -14.00 -22.77
N ARG A 84 8.82 -13.10 -21.95
CA ARG A 84 9.85 -13.48 -20.99
C ARG A 84 9.30 -14.41 -19.91
N PHE A 85 8.08 -14.16 -19.43
CA PHE A 85 7.44 -15.03 -18.45
C PHE A 85 7.29 -16.47 -18.98
N ILE A 86 6.80 -16.64 -20.23
CA ILE A 86 6.72 -17.95 -20.89
C ILE A 86 8.08 -18.63 -20.91
N SER A 87 9.14 -17.91 -21.31
CA SER A 87 10.50 -18.45 -21.36
C SER A 87 10.99 -18.99 -20.01
N PHE A 88 10.53 -18.45 -18.87
CA PHE A 88 10.82 -18.99 -17.54
C PHE A 88 10.00 -20.24 -17.24
N THR A 89 8.71 -20.25 -17.60
CA THR A 89 7.80 -21.39 -17.35
C THR A 89 8.15 -22.64 -18.16
N GLU A 90 8.94 -22.50 -19.22
CA GLU A 90 9.37 -23.61 -20.09
C GLU A 90 10.75 -24.17 -19.72
N ARG A 91 11.44 -23.58 -18.74
CA ARG A 91 12.73 -24.09 -18.27
C ARG A 91 12.55 -25.42 -17.54
N GLU A 92 13.49 -26.33 -17.75
CA GLU A 92 13.55 -27.57 -16.98
C GLU A 92 13.71 -27.24 -15.48
N GLY A 93 12.88 -27.85 -14.64
CA GLY A 93 12.86 -27.59 -13.21
C GLY A 93 12.08 -26.35 -12.77
N PHE A 94 11.28 -25.73 -13.65
CA PHE A 94 10.37 -24.66 -13.24
C PHE A 94 9.39 -25.14 -12.16
N ASP A 95 9.44 -24.49 -10.99
CA ASP A 95 8.50 -24.69 -9.90
C ASP A 95 7.34 -23.69 -10.03
N LYS A 96 6.14 -24.22 -10.34
CA LYS A 96 4.92 -23.41 -10.46
C LYS A 96 4.40 -22.92 -9.11
N ASP A 97 4.76 -23.61 -8.03
CA ASP A 97 4.29 -23.33 -6.66
C ASP A 97 5.32 -22.49 -5.88
N GLN A 98 6.36 -22.01 -6.57
CA GLN A 98 7.40 -21.16 -5.98
C GLN A 98 6.80 -19.90 -5.36
N LYS A 99 7.38 -19.49 -4.23
CA LYS A 99 6.99 -18.28 -3.50
C LYS A 99 8.15 -17.31 -3.39
N LEU A 100 7.84 -16.03 -3.52
CA LEU A 100 8.77 -14.94 -3.26
C LEU A 100 8.59 -14.42 -1.84
N GLU A 101 9.60 -14.61 -1.01
CA GLU A 101 9.74 -13.92 0.27
C GLU A 101 10.65 -12.71 0.06
N SER A 102 10.11 -11.50 0.20
CA SER A 102 10.88 -10.27 0.03
C SER A 102 10.28 -9.10 0.80
N ASP A 103 11.14 -8.40 1.54
CA ASP A 103 10.82 -7.18 2.28
C ASP A 103 10.28 -6.05 1.37
N LEU A 104 10.39 -6.17 0.04
CA LEU A 104 9.81 -5.21 -0.91
C LEU A 104 8.28 -5.28 -1.02
N TYR A 105 7.64 -6.29 -0.43
CA TYR A 105 6.18 -6.47 -0.45
C TYR A 105 5.61 -6.51 0.97
N PRO A 106 4.33 -6.12 1.19
CA PRO A 106 3.70 -6.18 2.49
C PRO A 106 3.56 -7.64 2.96
N PHE A 107 3.60 -7.89 4.27
CA PHE A 107 3.38 -9.22 4.86
C PHE A 107 4.28 -10.35 4.30
N TYR A 108 5.52 -10.01 3.92
CA TYR A 108 6.48 -10.85 3.21
C TYR A 108 6.81 -12.21 3.84
N PHE A 109 6.66 -12.36 5.16
CA PHE A 109 6.97 -13.59 5.89
C PHE A 109 6.15 -14.82 5.47
N LYS A 110 5.06 -14.64 4.71
CA LYS A 110 4.25 -15.75 4.17
C LYS A 110 4.66 -16.18 2.76
N GLY A 111 5.47 -15.36 2.08
CA GLY A 111 5.77 -15.47 0.66
C GLY A 111 4.56 -15.24 -0.25
N TYR A 112 4.81 -14.74 -1.46
CA TYR A 112 3.78 -14.60 -2.49
C TYR A 112 3.98 -15.59 -3.63
N THR A 113 2.91 -16.28 -4.02
CA THR A 113 2.88 -17.09 -5.24
C THR A 113 3.02 -16.20 -6.49
N LEU A 114 3.39 -16.80 -7.62
CA LEU A 114 3.46 -16.07 -8.90
C LEU A 114 2.10 -15.43 -9.27
N LEU A 115 0.98 -16.11 -8.95
CA LEU A 115 -0.37 -15.59 -9.25
C LEU A 115 -0.71 -14.38 -8.38
N GLU A 116 -0.39 -14.43 -7.09
CA GLU A 116 -0.55 -13.30 -6.16
C GLU A 116 0.31 -12.10 -6.58
N LEU A 117 1.55 -12.33 -7.04
CA LEU A 117 2.39 -11.28 -7.59
C LEU A 117 1.78 -10.67 -8.87
N CYS A 118 1.15 -11.47 -9.73
CA CYS A 118 0.42 -10.93 -10.88
C CYS A 118 -0.74 -10.04 -10.44
N CYS A 119 -1.45 -10.40 -9.37
CA CYS A 119 -2.52 -9.56 -8.80
C CYS A 119 -1.99 -8.25 -8.24
N TYR A 120 -0.89 -8.29 -7.48
CA TYR A 120 -0.24 -7.09 -6.93
C TYR A 120 0.24 -6.14 -8.03
N HIS A 121 0.82 -6.66 -9.12
CA HIS A 121 1.36 -5.83 -10.20
C HIS A 121 0.36 -5.51 -11.31
N GLY A 122 -0.84 -6.09 -11.29
CA GLY A 122 -1.79 -5.94 -12.40
C GLY A 122 -1.34 -6.65 -13.69
N ALA A 123 -0.54 -7.71 -13.59
CA ALA A 123 0.06 -8.43 -14.71
C ALA A 123 -0.91 -9.45 -15.34
N VAL A 124 -1.86 -8.94 -16.11
CA VAL A 124 -3.02 -9.70 -16.60
C VAL A 124 -2.65 -10.87 -17.53
N ASP A 125 -1.61 -10.73 -18.35
CA ASP A 125 -1.23 -11.77 -19.30
C ASP A 125 -0.53 -12.93 -18.59
N CYS A 126 0.37 -12.59 -17.66
CA CYS A 126 1.01 -13.57 -16.78
C CYS A 126 -0.03 -14.30 -15.91
N PHE A 127 -1.01 -13.56 -15.36
CA PHE A 127 -2.13 -14.11 -14.59
C PHE A 127 -2.94 -15.11 -15.42
N LYS A 128 -3.33 -14.74 -16.64
CA LYS A 128 -4.09 -15.61 -17.56
C LYS A 128 -3.30 -16.89 -17.89
N LEU A 129 -2.00 -16.78 -18.14
CA LEU A 129 -1.15 -17.95 -18.38
C LEU A 129 -1.14 -18.89 -17.16
N LEU A 130 -0.97 -18.34 -15.96
CA LEU A 130 -0.95 -19.13 -14.72
C LEU A 130 -2.28 -19.85 -14.44
N ARG A 131 -3.41 -19.19 -14.71
CA ARG A 131 -4.74 -19.80 -14.59
C ARG A 131 -4.98 -20.88 -15.65
N THR A 132 -4.61 -20.63 -16.90
CA THR A 132 -4.92 -21.54 -18.02
C THR A 132 -3.98 -22.74 -18.10
N LYS A 133 -2.67 -22.54 -17.91
CA LYS A 133 -1.65 -23.59 -18.07
C LYS A 133 -1.46 -24.43 -16.81
N PHE A 134 -1.59 -23.83 -15.63
CA PHE A 134 -1.23 -24.47 -14.35
C PHE A 134 -2.40 -24.64 -13.38
N ASP A 135 -3.59 -24.14 -13.73
CA ASP A 135 -4.77 -24.07 -12.86
C ASP A 135 -4.45 -23.48 -11.49
N SER A 136 -3.66 -22.40 -11.48
CA SER A 136 -3.20 -21.77 -10.24
C SER A 136 -4.39 -21.25 -9.43
N GLU A 137 -4.53 -21.64 -8.17
CA GLU A 137 -5.69 -21.31 -7.33
C GLU A 137 -5.80 -19.79 -7.08
N ILE A 138 -7.02 -19.23 -7.21
CA ILE A 138 -7.30 -17.85 -6.83
C ILE A 138 -7.58 -17.81 -5.32
N THR A 139 -6.61 -17.27 -4.57
CA THR A 139 -6.69 -17.14 -3.11
C THR A 139 -7.38 -15.84 -2.68
N GLU A 140 -7.77 -15.73 -1.40
CA GLU A 140 -8.21 -14.45 -0.81
C GLU A 140 -7.14 -13.35 -1.00
N THR A 141 -5.87 -13.72 -0.93
CA THR A 141 -4.74 -12.80 -1.14
C THR A 141 -4.72 -12.28 -2.57
N CYS A 142 -5.03 -13.09 -3.59
CA CYS A 142 -5.19 -12.62 -4.97
C CYS A 142 -6.23 -11.50 -5.06
N LEU A 143 -7.41 -11.69 -4.46
CA LEU A 143 -8.46 -10.66 -4.48
C LEU A 143 -8.00 -9.39 -3.77
N ARG A 144 -7.45 -9.51 -2.55
CA ARG A 144 -6.91 -8.35 -1.81
C ARG A 144 -5.91 -7.59 -2.69
N LEU A 145 -4.88 -8.26 -3.18
CA LEU A 145 -3.80 -7.63 -3.97
C LEU A 145 -4.28 -7.04 -5.29
N SER A 146 -5.36 -7.55 -5.88
CA SER A 146 -5.93 -7.00 -7.12
C SER A 146 -6.37 -5.54 -6.98
N PHE A 147 -6.74 -5.09 -5.78
CA PHE A 147 -7.05 -3.69 -5.49
C PHE A 147 -5.80 -2.79 -5.49
N LEU A 148 -4.60 -3.33 -5.20
CA LEU A 148 -3.35 -2.59 -5.38
C LEU A 148 -2.93 -2.55 -6.85
N GLY A 149 -3.02 -3.69 -7.54
CA GLY A 149 -2.61 -3.80 -8.95
C GLY A 149 -3.52 -3.04 -9.91
N GLY A 150 -4.77 -2.79 -9.53
CA GLY A 150 -5.69 -1.93 -10.25
C GLY A 150 -6.11 -2.42 -11.63
N ASN A 151 -5.89 -3.71 -11.95
CA ASN A 151 -6.29 -4.30 -13.22
C ASN A 151 -7.74 -4.84 -13.13
N PRO A 152 -8.71 -4.27 -13.87
CA PRO A 152 -10.13 -4.67 -13.75
C PRO A 152 -10.40 -6.12 -14.14
N GLU A 153 -9.66 -6.68 -15.09
CA GLU A 153 -9.84 -8.07 -15.52
C GLU A 153 -9.41 -9.05 -14.42
N ILE A 154 -8.26 -8.80 -13.78
CA ILE A 154 -7.81 -9.62 -12.64
C ILE A 154 -8.80 -9.52 -11.48
N MET A 155 -9.19 -8.29 -11.11
CA MET A 155 -10.11 -8.06 -9.99
C MET A 155 -11.45 -8.75 -10.22
N SER A 156 -12.05 -8.57 -11.40
CA SER A 156 -13.33 -9.21 -11.75
C SER A 156 -13.24 -10.73 -11.79
N GLU A 157 -12.12 -11.30 -12.23
CA GLU A 157 -11.90 -12.75 -12.14
C GLU A 157 -11.79 -13.21 -10.68
N CYS A 158 -11.04 -12.50 -9.83
CA CYS A 158 -10.89 -12.84 -8.42
C CYS A 158 -12.23 -12.82 -7.66
N LEU A 159 -13.08 -11.83 -7.95
CA LEU A 159 -14.41 -11.67 -7.35
C LEU A 159 -15.39 -12.83 -7.64
N LYS A 160 -15.12 -13.65 -8.67
CA LYS A 160 -15.93 -14.85 -8.95
C LYS A 160 -15.73 -15.97 -7.93
N TYR A 161 -14.56 -16.00 -7.27
CA TYR A 161 -14.17 -17.07 -6.36
C TYR A 161 -14.09 -16.61 -4.91
N GLN A 162 -13.81 -15.33 -4.68
CA GLN A 162 -13.54 -14.77 -3.37
C GLN A 162 -14.49 -13.61 -3.05
N LYS A 163 -14.72 -13.36 -1.75
CA LYS A 163 -15.51 -12.22 -1.27
C LYS A 163 -14.61 -11.13 -0.70
N PRO A 164 -14.87 -9.85 -1.01
CA PRO A 164 -14.16 -8.74 -0.39
C PRO A 164 -14.24 -8.75 1.13
N ASP A 165 -13.15 -8.35 1.74
CA ASP A 165 -13.01 -8.18 3.19
C ASP A 165 -12.38 -6.83 3.54
N LYS A 166 -12.17 -6.58 4.83
CA LYS A 166 -11.55 -5.33 5.30
C LYS A 166 -10.16 -5.06 4.72
N TYR A 167 -9.41 -6.09 4.33
CA TYR A 167 -8.10 -5.90 3.71
C TYR A 167 -8.22 -5.43 2.26
N CYS A 168 -9.29 -5.82 1.55
CA CYS A 168 -9.62 -5.24 0.25
C CYS A 168 -9.88 -3.73 0.38
N MET A 169 -10.65 -3.30 1.39
CA MET A 169 -10.88 -1.87 1.65
C MET A 169 -9.59 -1.13 1.97
N ARG A 170 -8.75 -1.69 2.87
CA ARG A 170 -7.43 -1.12 3.19
C ARG A 170 -6.57 -0.96 1.93
N TYR A 171 -6.51 -1.96 1.06
CA TYR A 171 -5.73 -1.88 -0.18
C TYR A 171 -6.33 -0.94 -1.22
N ALA A 172 -7.66 -0.79 -1.29
CA ALA A 172 -8.31 0.25 -2.09
C ALA A 172 -7.91 1.66 -1.61
N ILE A 173 -7.92 1.91 -0.30
CA ILE A 173 -7.46 3.18 0.29
C ILE A 173 -5.98 3.42 -0.05
N ILE A 174 -5.12 2.41 0.14
CA ILE A 174 -3.68 2.52 -0.16
C ILE A 174 -3.41 2.79 -1.65
N SER A 175 -4.25 2.25 -2.54
CA SER A 175 -4.12 2.47 -3.99
C SER A 175 -4.48 3.89 -4.45
N HIS A 176 -5.05 4.72 -3.56
CA HIS A 176 -5.64 6.03 -3.91
C HIS A 176 -6.66 5.95 -5.06
N ASN A 177 -7.39 4.84 -5.16
CA ASN A 177 -8.46 4.66 -6.14
C ASN A 177 -9.83 4.77 -5.44
N ILE A 178 -10.46 5.94 -5.59
CA ILE A 178 -11.75 6.22 -4.95
C ILE A 178 -12.89 5.37 -5.49
N ASP A 179 -12.83 4.97 -6.77
CA ASP A 179 -13.82 4.09 -7.38
C ASP A 179 -13.82 2.73 -6.68
N PHE A 180 -12.64 2.21 -6.30
CA PHE A 180 -12.53 0.98 -5.53
C PHE A 180 -13.09 1.13 -4.11
N VAL A 181 -12.79 2.23 -3.44
CA VAL A 181 -13.29 2.49 -2.08
C VAL A 181 -14.81 2.58 -2.08
N THR A 182 -15.39 3.37 -2.99
CA THR A 182 -16.84 3.55 -3.11
C THR A 182 -17.53 2.26 -3.58
N PHE A 183 -16.94 1.51 -4.50
CA PHE A 183 -17.41 0.18 -4.90
C PHE A 183 -17.50 -0.78 -3.70
N LEU A 184 -16.42 -0.90 -2.92
CA LEU A 184 -16.39 -1.79 -1.75
C LEU A 184 -17.36 -1.35 -0.65
N MET A 185 -17.51 -0.04 -0.46
CA MET A 185 -18.46 0.52 0.49
C MET A 185 -19.91 0.25 0.09
N ASN A 186 -20.27 0.52 -1.17
CA ASN A 186 -21.66 0.46 -1.64
C ASN A 186 -22.12 -0.98 -1.92
N GLU A 187 -21.29 -1.78 -2.60
CA GLU A 187 -21.68 -3.13 -3.04
C GLU A 187 -21.49 -4.18 -1.94
N TYR A 188 -20.55 -3.96 -1.01
CA TYR A 188 -20.19 -4.94 0.02
C TYR A 188 -20.41 -4.42 1.45
N ASN A 189 -20.89 -3.18 1.64
CA ASN A 189 -21.09 -2.56 2.96
C ASN A 189 -19.84 -2.58 3.83
N LEU A 190 -18.66 -2.50 3.21
CA LEU A 190 -17.39 -2.44 3.94
C LEU A 190 -17.17 -1.02 4.46
N LYS A 191 -16.80 -0.91 5.74
CA LYS A 191 -16.51 0.37 6.38
C LYS A 191 -15.14 0.89 5.97
N ILE A 192 -15.05 2.20 5.72
CA ILE A 192 -13.79 2.91 5.53
C ILE A 192 -13.11 3.05 6.90
N ASP A 193 -11.82 2.68 6.98
CA ASP A 193 -11.00 2.83 8.18
C ASP A 193 -10.25 4.17 8.13
N LEU A 194 -10.60 5.08 9.05
CA LEU A 194 -10.00 6.42 9.11
C LEU A 194 -8.50 6.40 9.47
N LYS A 195 -8.00 5.37 10.17
CA LYS A 195 -6.56 5.21 10.42
C LYS A 195 -5.82 4.89 9.14
N ASP A 196 -6.37 3.98 8.33
CA ASP A 196 -5.79 3.66 7.02
C ASP A 196 -5.81 4.91 6.11
N CYS A 197 -6.89 5.71 6.12
CA CYS A 197 -6.91 6.97 5.37
C CYS A 197 -5.81 7.94 5.80
N GLY A 198 -5.62 8.13 7.12
CA GLY A 198 -4.59 9.01 7.65
C GLY A 198 -3.17 8.50 7.37
N TRP A 199 -2.87 7.24 7.69
CA TRP A 199 -1.53 6.67 7.53
C TRP A 199 -1.04 6.64 6.08
N PHE A 200 -1.95 6.55 5.12
CA PHE A 200 -1.64 6.60 3.70
C PHE A 200 -1.99 7.94 3.04
N ASN A 201 -2.32 8.99 3.82
CA ASN A 201 -2.67 10.32 3.32
C ASN A 201 -3.77 10.32 2.24
N ASN A 202 -4.73 9.40 2.30
CA ASN A 202 -5.86 9.36 1.38
C ASN A 202 -7.01 10.22 1.91
N LEU A 203 -6.89 11.52 1.70
CA LEU A 203 -7.88 12.51 2.13
C LEU A 203 -9.23 12.33 1.42
N GLU A 204 -9.24 11.86 0.18
CA GLU A 204 -10.47 11.65 -0.58
C GLU A 204 -11.35 10.57 0.07
N SER A 205 -10.75 9.43 0.45
CA SER A 205 -11.46 8.37 1.16
C SER A 205 -11.95 8.81 2.53
N PHE A 206 -11.15 9.63 3.23
CA PHE A 206 -11.55 10.25 4.49
C PHE A 206 -12.78 11.16 4.32
N LEU A 207 -12.82 11.97 3.26
CA LEU A 207 -13.94 12.85 2.96
C LEU A 207 -15.19 12.06 2.53
N VAL A 208 -15.03 10.94 1.82
CA VAL A 208 -16.15 10.02 1.54
C VAL A 208 -16.72 9.45 2.84
N TYR A 209 -15.88 9.02 3.78
CA TYR A 209 -16.37 8.59 5.09
C TYR A 209 -17.17 9.71 5.78
N PHE A 210 -16.65 10.94 5.77
CA PHE A 210 -17.30 12.07 6.41
C PHE A 210 -18.67 12.38 5.78
N ASP A 211 -18.73 12.42 4.44
CA ASP A 211 -19.98 12.65 3.69
C ASP A 211 -21.06 11.61 4.04
N GLN A 212 -20.67 10.35 4.18
CA GLN A 212 -21.62 9.25 4.43
C GLN A 212 -22.09 9.14 5.88
N THR A 213 -21.24 9.52 6.84
CA THR A 213 -21.50 9.30 8.28
C THR A 213 -21.86 10.58 9.02
N ASN A 214 -21.38 11.73 8.53
CA ASN A 214 -21.36 13.01 9.23
C ASN A 214 -20.79 12.90 10.66
N ASP A 215 -19.88 11.94 10.91
CA ASP A 215 -19.26 11.72 12.23
C ASP A 215 -18.12 12.73 12.45
N ILE A 216 -18.52 13.94 12.82
CA ILE A 216 -17.62 15.08 13.06
C ILE A 216 -16.53 14.73 14.09
N ASN A 217 -16.87 13.96 15.12
CA ASN A 217 -15.90 13.68 16.18
C ASN A 217 -14.85 12.65 15.77
N GLN A 218 -15.24 11.57 15.08
CA GLN A 218 -14.25 10.62 14.56
C GLN A 218 -13.38 11.29 13.49
N CYS A 219 -13.96 12.08 12.60
CA CYS A 219 -13.20 12.85 11.63
C CYS A 219 -12.23 13.83 12.30
N PHE A 220 -12.64 14.53 13.35
CA PHE A 220 -11.74 15.38 14.14
C PHE A 220 -10.54 14.60 14.69
N ILE A 221 -10.77 13.45 15.33
CA ILE A 221 -9.69 12.63 15.91
C ILE A 221 -8.66 12.21 14.86
N TYR A 222 -9.11 11.74 13.70
CA TYR A 222 -8.21 11.20 12.67
C TYR A 222 -7.68 12.26 11.69
N SER A 223 -8.31 13.45 11.63
CA SER A 223 -7.80 14.56 10.80
C SER A 223 -6.39 14.99 11.19
N SER A 224 -6.00 14.78 12.46
CA SER A 224 -4.67 15.15 12.95
C SER A 224 -3.55 14.33 12.33
N ILE A 225 -3.83 13.12 11.81
CA ILE A 225 -2.83 12.27 11.14
C ILE A 225 -2.32 12.93 9.85
N PHE A 226 -3.18 13.69 9.16
CA PHE A 226 -2.83 14.32 7.88
C PHE A 226 -1.85 15.50 8.04
N GLY A 227 -1.68 16.03 9.26
CA GLY A 227 -0.85 17.21 9.48
C GLY A 227 -1.35 18.46 8.74
N ILE A 228 -2.66 18.57 8.50
CA ILE A 228 -3.30 19.71 7.82
C ILE A 228 -4.05 20.56 8.85
N PRO A 229 -3.50 21.68 9.35
CA PRO A 229 -4.12 22.47 10.40
C PRO A 229 -5.53 22.98 10.03
N SER A 230 -5.74 23.39 8.77
CA SER A 230 -7.04 23.87 8.31
C SER A 230 -8.13 22.80 8.31
N LEU A 231 -7.78 21.53 8.13
CA LEU A 231 -8.72 20.41 8.22
C LEU A 231 -9.11 20.15 9.68
N PHE A 232 -8.14 20.26 10.60
CA PHE A 232 -8.37 20.14 12.03
C PHE A 232 -9.26 21.29 12.56
N ASP A 233 -8.95 22.53 12.18
CA ASP A 233 -9.72 23.73 12.53
C ASP A 233 -11.14 23.68 11.96
N TYR A 234 -11.31 23.11 10.76
CA TYR A 234 -12.63 22.89 10.18
C TYR A 234 -13.50 22.05 11.12
N PHE A 235 -13.05 20.86 11.55
CA PHE A 235 -13.88 20.03 12.43
C PHE A 235 -14.14 20.67 13.80
N LEU A 236 -13.16 21.38 14.38
CA LEU A 236 -13.38 22.14 15.62
C LEU A 236 -14.45 23.22 15.48
N SER A 237 -14.39 24.01 14.41
CA SER A 237 -15.38 25.06 14.14
C SER A 237 -16.79 24.52 13.89
N HIS A 238 -16.90 23.24 13.52
CA HIS A 238 -18.17 22.53 13.31
C HIS A 238 -18.62 21.72 14.54
N GLY A 239 -18.03 21.98 15.71
CA GLY A 239 -18.52 21.47 16.99
C GLY A 239 -17.93 20.12 17.41
N ALA A 240 -16.79 19.71 16.84
CA ALA A 240 -16.07 18.54 17.34
C ALA A 240 -15.69 18.68 18.81
N ASN A 241 -15.86 17.61 19.58
CA ASN A 241 -15.45 17.54 20.96
C ASN A 241 -13.94 17.27 21.06
N ILE A 242 -13.18 18.26 21.54
CA ILE A 242 -11.72 18.14 21.72
C ILE A 242 -11.30 16.97 22.65
N ASN A 243 -12.19 16.56 23.55
CA ASN A 243 -11.96 15.47 24.50
C ASN A 243 -12.54 14.13 24.02
N GLU A 244 -13.05 14.06 22.79
CA GLU A 244 -13.58 12.80 22.26
C GLU A 244 -12.46 11.74 22.18
N LYS A 245 -12.88 10.49 22.33
CA LYS A 245 -12.00 9.33 22.27
C LYS A 245 -12.42 8.38 21.17
N ASP A 246 -11.45 7.79 20.49
CA ASP A 246 -11.69 6.67 19.59
C ASP A 246 -12.10 5.40 20.36
N GLU A 247 -12.37 4.33 19.63
CA GLU A 247 -12.70 3.02 20.20
C GLU A 247 -11.61 2.43 21.13
N PHE A 248 -10.39 2.97 21.09
CA PHE A 248 -9.26 2.59 21.93
C PHE A 248 -9.02 3.57 23.09
N GLY A 249 -9.89 4.56 23.28
CA GLY A 249 -9.76 5.56 24.33
C GLY A 249 -8.77 6.69 24.01
N LYS A 250 -8.30 6.82 22.76
CA LYS A 250 -7.32 7.82 22.32
C LYS A 250 -8.01 9.08 21.81
N THR A 251 -7.49 10.23 22.22
CA THR A 251 -7.92 11.55 21.70
C THR A 251 -7.11 11.93 20.45
N ALA A 252 -7.54 12.98 19.74
CA ALA A 252 -6.78 13.53 18.60
C ALA A 252 -5.30 13.80 18.94
N PHE A 253 -5.01 14.28 20.15
CA PHE A 253 -3.63 14.51 20.61
C PHE A 253 -2.81 13.22 20.70
N HIS A 254 -3.40 12.11 21.14
CA HIS A 254 -2.73 10.81 21.18
C HIS A 254 -2.51 10.21 19.80
N ILE A 255 -3.31 10.61 18.81
CA ILE A 255 -3.22 10.15 17.42
C ILE A 255 -2.20 10.97 16.62
N ALA A 256 -2.04 12.26 16.95
CA ALA A 256 -1.09 13.16 16.31
C ALA A 256 0.38 13.00 16.76
N ALA A 257 0.60 12.34 17.91
CA ALA A 257 1.91 12.18 18.56
C ALA A 257 2.64 10.91 18.11
#